data_AF-A0A5E4NVU8-F1
#
_entry.id   AF-A0A5E4NVU8-F1
#
_cell.length_a   1.000
_cell.length_b   1.000
_cell.length_c   1.000
_cell.angle_alpha   90.00
_cell.angle_beta   90.00
_cell.angle_gamma   90.00
#
_symmetry.space_group_name_H-M   'P 1'
#
loop_
_entity.id
_entity.type
_entity.pdbx_description
1 polymer ?
#
loop_
_entity_poly.entity_id
_entity_poly.type
_entity_poly.pdbx_seq_one_letter_code
_entity_poly.pdbx_strand_id
1 'polypeptide(L)'
;MLYVPAHIKRRGGYPLVVLFHGGASNAEAIAKGSAMHKLAEEKGFAVAYPVGTQGGAGLTWKPSGRNASRKIGDIRFVRRLLLRLQRQYDIDPSRIFFAGFSIGGTLVYELGTLMADRVAAIGVVGGSMLDAIARPTRPVPLIHIHGLADQRVPFEGGQGRSTAEANEWPPVQAGIDFWRAANGCEAPPIRDDSIRA
;
A
#
# COMPACT_ATOMS: atom_id res chain seq x y z
N MET A 1 -1.48 7.39 -13.51
CA MET A 1 -2.30 8.64 -13.45
C MET A 1 -1.90 9.45 -12.23
N LEU A 2 -1.97 10.78 -12.29
CA LEU A 2 -1.77 11.68 -11.15
C LEU A 2 -2.98 12.63 -11.05
N TYR A 3 -3.46 12.84 -9.83
CA TYR A 3 -4.47 13.84 -9.51
C TYR A 3 -3.88 14.90 -8.59
N VAL A 4 -4.07 16.16 -8.93
CA VAL A 4 -3.69 17.31 -8.09
C VAL A 4 -4.88 18.27 -8.04
N PRO A 5 -5.41 18.60 -6.85
CA PRO A 5 -6.44 19.61 -6.69
C PRO A 5 -6.00 20.96 -7.27
N ALA A 6 -6.60 21.37 -8.39
CA ALA A 6 -6.12 22.51 -9.18
C ALA A 6 -6.26 23.86 -8.46
N HIS A 7 -7.28 23.99 -7.61
CA HIS A 7 -7.65 25.24 -6.94
C HIS A 7 -6.97 25.43 -5.57
N ILE A 8 -6.31 24.40 -5.05
CA ILE A 8 -5.65 24.44 -3.74
C ILE A 8 -4.17 24.65 -3.97
N LYS A 9 -3.65 25.86 -3.76
CA LYS A 9 -2.19 26.09 -3.73
C LYS A 9 -1.65 25.80 -2.33
N ARG A 10 -0.58 25.04 -2.23
CA ARG A 10 0.05 24.71 -0.94
C ARG A 10 1.46 25.27 -0.86
N ARG A 11 1.69 26.11 0.16
CA ARG A 11 3.07 26.47 0.53
C ARG A 11 3.74 25.24 1.13
N GLY A 12 4.94 24.92 0.65
CA GLY A 12 5.71 23.75 1.08
C GLY A 12 5.30 22.43 0.40
N GLY A 13 4.57 22.50 -0.72
CA GLY A 13 4.19 21.33 -1.50
C GLY A 13 2.94 20.57 -1.01
N TYR A 14 2.41 19.75 -1.91
CA TYR A 14 1.31 18.83 -1.65
C TYR A 14 1.82 17.59 -0.93
N PRO A 15 1.13 17.12 0.13
CA PRO A 15 1.19 15.72 0.52
C PRO A 15 0.86 14.84 -0.68
N LEU A 16 1.46 13.66 -0.76
CA LEU A 16 1.24 12.71 -1.84
C LEU A 16 0.77 11.38 -1.28
N VAL A 17 -0.39 10.90 -1.73
CA VAL A 17 -0.80 9.50 -1.56
C VAL A 17 -0.49 8.75 -2.85
N VAL A 18 0.31 7.69 -2.78
CA VAL A 18 0.49 6.74 -3.88
C VAL A 18 -0.42 5.54 -3.63
N LEU A 19 -1.44 5.36 -4.47
CA LEU A 19 -2.50 4.37 -4.30
C LEU A 19 -2.38 3.23 -5.31
N PHE A 20 -2.03 2.04 -4.81
CA PHE A 20 -1.71 0.84 -5.61
C PHE A 20 -2.94 -0.04 -5.82
N HIS A 21 -3.26 -0.33 -7.08
CA HIS A 21 -4.40 -1.17 -7.47
C HIS A 21 -4.22 -2.65 -7.09
N GLY A 22 -5.33 -3.40 -6.99
CA GLY A 22 -5.32 -4.85 -6.81
C GLY A 22 -4.95 -5.62 -8.08
N GLY A 23 -4.87 -6.95 -8.01
CA GLY A 23 -4.55 -7.79 -9.16
C GLY A 23 -5.66 -7.77 -10.21
N ALA A 24 -5.30 -7.88 -11.50
CA ALA A 24 -6.23 -7.81 -12.62
C ALA A 24 -7.05 -6.50 -12.66
N SER A 25 -6.51 -5.42 -12.11
CA SER A 25 -7.10 -4.08 -12.06
C SER A 25 -6.16 -3.05 -12.70
N ASN A 26 -6.54 -1.79 -12.73
CA ASN A 26 -5.72 -0.68 -13.25
C ASN A 26 -5.90 0.59 -12.40
N ALA A 27 -5.20 1.66 -12.80
CA ALA A 27 -5.22 2.95 -12.12
C ALA A 27 -6.61 3.60 -12.13
N GLU A 28 -7.34 3.52 -13.25
CA GLU A 28 -8.65 4.11 -13.42
C GLU A 28 -9.70 3.44 -12.52
N ALA A 29 -9.65 2.11 -12.41
CA ALA A 29 -10.57 1.32 -11.59
C ALA A 29 -10.40 1.63 -10.10
N ILE A 30 -9.17 1.66 -9.57
CA ILE A 30 -8.95 2.00 -8.16
C ILE A 30 -9.24 3.48 -7.87
N ALA A 31 -8.99 4.39 -8.82
CA ALA A 31 -9.32 5.80 -8.66
C ALA A 31 -10.84 6.01 -8.53
N LYS A 32 -11.64 5.31 -9.36
CA LYS A 32 -13.10 5.34 -9.27
C LYS A 32 -13.62 4.68 -7.99
N GLY A 33 -13.02 3.56 -7.57
CA GLY A 33 -13.49 2.76 -6.43
C GLY A 33 -13.06 3.27 -5.04
N SER A 34 -12.13 4.21 -4.94
CA SER A 34 -11.54 4.64 -3.64
C SER A 34 -12.08 5.96 -3.09
N ALA A 35 -12.86 6.72 -3.88
CA ALA A 35 -13.26 8.10 -3.57
C ALA A 35 -12.08 9.06 -3.24
N MET A 36 -10.84 8.68 -3.56
CA MET A 36 -9.65 9.41 -3.12
C MET A 36 -9.53 10.80 -3.76
N HIS A 37 -10.11 11.02 -4.94
CA HIS A 37 -10.24 12.35 -5.55
C HIS A 37 -11.06 13.31 -4.69
N LYS A 38 -12.22 12.86 -4.19
CA LYS A 38 -13.07 13.68 -3.32
C LYS A 38 -12.33 14.07 -2.05
N LEU A 39 -11.66 13.10 -1.41
CA LEU A 39 -10.88 13.37 -0.21
C LEU A 39 -9.67 14.28 -0.48
N ALA A 40 -9.03 14.13 -1.64
CA ALA A 40 -7.94 15.00 -2.08
C ALA A 40 -8.40 16.45 -2.24
N GLU A 41 -9.59 16.70 -2.79
CA GLU A 41 -10.19 18.03 -2.84
C GLU A 41 -10.51 18.58 -1.44
N GLU A 42 -11.08 17.76 -0.56
CA GLU A 42 -11.46 18.20 0.79
C GLU A 42 -10.26 18.49 1.71
N LYS A 43 -9.15 17.75 1.53
CA LYS A 43 -7.99 17.81 2.44
C LYS A 43 -6.74 18.42 1.81
N GLY A 44 -6.76 18.67 0.50
CA GLY A 44 -5.68 19.30 -0.25
C GLY A 44 -4.41 18.45 -0.31
N PHE A 45 -4.48 17.27 -0.95
CA PHE A 45 -3.31 16.43 -1.25
C PHE A 45 -3.35 15.90 -2.70
N ALA A 46 -2.20 15.51 -3.23
CA ALA A 46 -2.08 14.88 -4.53
C ALA A 46 -2.22 13.35 -4.42
N VAL A 47 -2.70 12.71 -5.49
CA VAL A 47 -2.86 11.25 -5.54
C VAL A 47 -2.22 10.69 -6.80
N ALA A 48 -1.21 9.84 -6.65
CA ALA A 48 -0.63 9.08 -7.73
C ALA A 48 -1.23 7.66 -7.78
N TYR A 49 -1.71 7.27 -8.94
CA TYR A 49 -2.21 5.92 -9.23
C TYR A 49 -1.26 5.27 -10.23
N PRO A 50 -0.20 4.59 -9.76
CA PRO A 50 0.69 3.86 -10.65
C PRO A 50 0.00 2.62 -11.23
N VAL A 51 0.53 2.15 -12.35
CA VAL A 51 0.03 0.95 -13.05
C VAL A 51 1.09 -0.15 -12.93
N GLY A 52 0.65 -1.34 -12.53
CA GLY A 52 1.48 -2.53 -12.44
C GLY A 52 1.90 -3.07 -13.80
N THR A 53 2.56 -4.22 -13.81
CA THR A 53 3.00 -4.88 -15.05
C THR A 53 2.03 -5.98 -15.45
N GLN A 54 2.06 -6.38 -16.73
CA GLN A 54 1.24 -7.50 -17.20
C GLN A 54 1.60 -8.80 -16.46
N GLY A 55 0.60 -9.43 -15.85
CA GLY A 55 0.62 -10.78 -15.32
C GLY A 55 -0.39 -11.68 -16.04
N GLY A 56 -0.59 -12.90 -15.54
CA GLY A 56 -1.44 -13.91 -16.20
C GLY A 56 -2.89 -13.48 -16.39
N ALA A 57 -3.50 -12.88 -15.36
CA ALA A 57 -4.91 -12.44 -15.37
C ALA A 57 -5.10 -10.94 -15.67
N GLY A 58 -4.04 -10.22 -16.02
CA GLY A 58 -4.06 -8.77 -16.24
C GLY A 58 -2.94 -8.04 -15.49
N LEU A 59 -3.07 -6.72 -15.37
CA LEU A 59 -2.08 -5.89 -14.70
C LEU A 59 -2.02 -6.20 -13.21
N THR A 60 -0.81 -6.34 -12.67
CA THR A 60 -0.58 -6.70 -11.27
C THR A 60 0.79 -6.24 -10.77
N TRP A 61 0.99 -6.38 -9.46
CA TRP A 61 2.26 -6.22 -8.77
C TRP A 61 2.90 -7.58 -8.51
N LYS A 62 4.21 -7.59 -8.31
CA LYS A 62 5.02 -8.77 -8.00
C LYS A 62 5.77 -8.55 -6.67
N PRO A 63 5.05 -8.38 -5.54
CA PRO A 63 5.68 -8.32 -4.24
C PRO A 63 6.48 -9.60 -4.03
N SER A 64 7.70 -9.44 -3.53
CA SER A 64 8.75 -10.42 -3.77
C SER A 64 8.99 -11.34 -2.60
N GLY A 65 8.63 -10.92 -1.37
CA GLY A 65 8.84 -11.70 -0.15
C GLY A 65 10.24 -12.32 -0.09
N ARG A 66 10.33 -13.64 0.05
CA ARG A 66 11.58 -14.43 0.05
C ARG A 66 12.31 -14.49 -1.30
N ASN A 67 11.64 -14.28 -2.43
CA ASN A 67 12.22 -14.56 -3.74
C ASN A 67 13.06 -13.38 -4.28
N ALA A 68 14.36 -13.40 -3.98
CA ALA A 68 15.32 -12.37 -4.39
C ALA A 68 15.38 -12.08 -5.89
N SER A 69 15.06 -13.05 -6.74
CA SER A 69 15.03 -12.86 -8.19
C SER A 69 13.86 -11.99 -8.67
N ARG A 70 12.80 -11.84 -7.85
CA ARG A 70 11.64 -10.98 -8.13
C ARG A 70 11.76 -9.55 -7.52
N LYS A 71 12.71 -9.34 -6.59
CA LYS A 71 12.81 -8.22 -5.60
C LYS A 71 12.85 -6.77 -6.09
N ILE A 72 13.04 -6.49 -7.38
CA ILE A 72 13.58 -5.16 -7.74
C ILE A 72 12.70 -4.37 -8.72
N GLY A 73 11.76 -5.01 -9.41
CA GLY A 73 10.96 -4.32 -10.44
C GLY A 73 10.11 -3.19 -9.88
N ASP A 74 9.15 -3.54 -9.03
CA ASP A 74 8.15 -2.60 -8.51
C ASP A 74 8.78 -1.57 -7.57
N ILE A 75 9.71 -1.98 -6.71
CA ILE A 75 10.40 -1.07 -5.78
C ILE A 75 11.23 -0.01 -6.54
N ARG A 76 12.00 -0.43 -7.56
CA ARG A 76 12.78 0.50 -8.40
C ARG A 76 11.84 1.42 -9.20
N PHE A 77 10.73 0.89 -9.68
CA PHE A 77 9.71 1.67 -10.36
C PHE A 77 9.14 2.75 -9.44
N VAL A 78 8.70 2.42 -8.21
CA VAL A 78 8.15 3.39 -7.26
C VAL A 78 9.18 4.45 -6.87
N ARG A 79 10.45 4.08 -6.65
CA ARG A 79 11.53 5.05 -6.41
C ARG A 79 11.67 6.05 -7.56
N ARG A 80 11.66 5.58 -8.81
CA ARG A 80 11.73 6.45 -9.99
C ARG A 80 10.47 7.31 -10.17
N LEU A 81 9.30 6.76 -9.85
CA LEU A 81 8.04 7.49 -9.89
C LEU A 81 8.08 8.66 -8.92
N LEU A 82 8.46 8.44 -7.65
CA LEU A 82 8.56 9.53 -6.67
C LEU A 82 9.52 10.62 -7.12
N LEU A 83 10.73 10.24 -7.57
CA LEU A 83 11.71 11.20 -8.10
C LEU A 83 11.16 12.01 -9.27
N ARG A 84 10.39 11.38 -10.17
CA ARG A 84 9.76 12.08 -11.29
C ARG A 84 8.69 13.05 -10.79
N LEU A 85 7.80 12.61 -9.90
CA LEU A 85 6.71 13.42 -9.39
C LEU A 85 7.23 14.64 -8.63
N GLN A 86 8.24 14.46 -7.77
CA GLN A 86 8.87 15.55 -7.02
C GLN A 86 9.61 16.57 -7.89
N ARG A 87 10.09 16.17 -9.08
CA ARG A 87 10.70 17.10 -10.04
C ARG A 87 9.68 17.89 -10.85
N GLN A 88 8.52 17.29 -11.13
CA GLN A 88 7.51 17.85 -12.03
C GLN A 88 6.40 18.58 -11.30
N TYR A 89 6.19 18.27 -10.03
CA TYR A 89 5.13 18.81 -9.19
C TYR A 89 5.71 19.19 -7.83
N ASP A 90 5.11 20.20 -7.20
CA ASP A 90 5.51 20.67 -5.87
C ASP A 90 5.03 19.68 -4.80
N ILE A 91 5.71 18.54 -4.68
CA ILE A 91 5.40 17.47 -3.72
C ILE A 91 6.27 17.62 -2.48
N ASP A 92 5.64 17.61 -1.31
CA ASP A 92 6.34 17.63 -0.03
C ASP A 92 6.99 16.24 0.25
N PRO A 93 8.33 16.14 0.28
CA PRO A 93 9.02 14.87 0.51
C PRO A 93 8.77 14.28 1.91
N SER A 94 8.34 15.10 2.88
CA SER A 94 8.07 14.66 4.25
C SER A 94 6.67 14.08 4.44
N ARG A 95 5.77 14.28 3.46
CA ARG A 95 4.36 13.88 3.52
C ARG A 95 3.96 12.98 2.35
N ILE A 96 4.74 11.93 2.13
CA ILE A 96 4.45 10.87 1.15
C ILE A 96 3.83 9.67 1.88
N PHE A 97 2.73 9.15 1.37
CA PHE A 97 1.98 8.02 1.94
C PHE A 97 1.81 6.95 0.88
N PHE A 98 1.91 5.68 1.28
CA PHE A 98 1.61 4.56 0.39
C PHE A 98 0.35 3.85 0.87
N ALA A 99 -0.60 3.63 -0.03
CA ALA A 99 -1.82 2.91 0.27
C ALA A 99 -2.15 1.91 -0.83
N GLY A 100 -2.75 0.77 -0.51
CA GLY A 100 -2.97 -0.27 -1.52
C GLY A 100 -4.07 -1.26 -1.16
N PHE A 101 -4.68 -1.82 -2.20
CA PHE A 101 -5.72 -2.84 -2.08
C PHE A 101 -5.22 -4.21 -2.57
N SER A 102 -5.56 -5.28 -1.86
CA SER A 102 -5.24 -6.66 -2.23
C SER A 102 -3.73 -6.85 -2.47
N ILE A 103 -3.30 -7.38 -3.61
CA ILE A 103 -1.87 -7.51 -3.95
C ILE A 103 -1.13 -6.15 -3.95
N GLY A 104 -1.82 -5.03 -4.19
CA GLY A 104 -1.29 -3.69 -4.00
C GLY A 104 -1.06 -3.35 -2.53
N GLY A 105 -1.92 -3.82 -1.63
CA GLY A 105 -1.72 -3.74 -0.18
C GLY A 105 -0.54 -4.59 0.29
N THR A 106 -0.39 -5.80 -0.26
CA THR A 106 0.80 -6.64 -0.06
C THR A 106 2.08 -5.93 -0.51
N LEU A 107 2.08 -5.27 -1.68
CA LEU A 107 3.21 -4.46 -2.14
C LEU A 107 3.51 -3.30 -1.17
N VAL A 108 2.48 -2.65 -0.62
CA VAL A 108 2.65 -1.54 0.34
C VAL A 108 3.40 -1.97 1.59
N TYR A 109 3.20 -3.20 2.08
CA TYR A 109 4.02 -3.73 3.17
C TYR A 109 5.51 -3.79 2.82
N GLU A 110 5.85 -4.28 1.62
CA GLU A 110 7.24 -4.35 1.17
C GLU A 110 7.85 -2.96 0.91
N LEU A 111 7.07 -2.04 0.35
CA LEU A 111 7.49 -0.65 0.17
C LEU A 111 7.73 0.04 1.53
N GLY A 112 6.86 -0.18 2.51
CA GLY A 112 6.97 0.42 3.84
C GLY A 112 8.28 0.08 4.54
N THR A 113 8.83 -1.12 4.31
CA THR A 113 10.10 -1.53 4.89
C THR A 113 11.30 -1.05 4.08
N LEU A 114 11.27 -1.23 2.76
CA LEU A 114 12.39 -0.92 1.87
C LEU A 114 12.52 0.58 1.54
N MET A 115 11.50 1.36 1.88
CA MET A 115 11.43 2.80 1.65
C MET A 115 10.96 3.56 2.89
N ALA A 116 11.23 3.03 4.09
CA ALA A 116 10.89 3.67 5.36
C ALA A 116 11.44 5.10 5.47
N ASP A 117 12.58 5.39 4.84
CA ASP A 117 13.19 6.73 4.77
C ASP A 117 12.48 7.70 3.80
N ARG A 118 11.42 7.26 3.12
CA ARG A 118 10.70 8.03 2.09
C ARG A 118 9.19 8.12 2.33
N VAL A 119 8.62 7.38 3.28
CA VAL A 119 7.17 7.31 3.49
C VAL A 119 6.78 7.71 4.91
N ALA A 120 5.88 8.68 5.05
CA ALA A 120 5.36 9.15 6.33
C ALA A 120 4.51 8.09 7.03
N ALA A 121 3.63 7.38 6.30
CA ALA A 121 2.83 6.27 6.80
C ALA A 121 2.33 5.37 5.66
N ILE A 122 1.91 4.15 6.00
CA ILE A 122 1.37 3.17 5.06
C ILE A 122 -0.07 2.73 5.41
N GLY A 123 -0.86 2.41 4.39
CA GLY A 123 -2.24 1.95 4.51
C GLY A 123 -2.52 0.69 3.69
N VAL A 124 -3.04 -0.36 4.31
CA VAL A 124 -3.28 -1.64 3.64
C VAL A 124 -4.77 -1.99 3.73
N VAL A 125 -5.36 -2.38 2.60
CA VAL A 125 -6.74 -2.90 2.55
C VAL A 125 -6.74 -4.27 1.89
N GLY A 126 -7.22 -5.31 2.59
CA GLY A 126 -7.44 -6.64 2.00
C GLY A 126 -6.18 -7.35 1.49
N GLY A 127 -5.00 -7.01 2.02
CA GLY A 127 -3.71 -7.59 1.59
C GLY A 127 -2.94 -8.16 2.77
N SER A 128 -2.20 -9.25 2.57
CA SER A 128 -1.36 -9.85 3.62
C SER A 128 0.12 -9.51 3.42
N MET A 129 0.89 -9.50 4.51
CA MET A 129 2.33 -9.31 4.48
C MET A 129 3.00 -10.65 4.12
N LEU A 130 3.88 -10.65 3.12
CA LEU A 130 4.66 -11.84 2.77
C LEU A 130 5.84 -12.04 3.73
N ASP A 131 6.33 -13.27 3.84
CA ASP A 131 7.49 -13.61 4.66
C ASP A 131 8.79 -12.92 4.20
N ALA A 132 9.70 -12.72 5.16
CA ALA A 132 11.09 -12.27 4.96
C ALA A 132 11.26 -10.89 4.31
N ILE A 133 10.34 -9.99 4.59
CA ILE A 133 10.53 -8.57 4.32
C ILE A 133 11.51 -8.02 5.37
N ALA A 134 12.44 -7.14 4.94
CA ALA A 134 13.40 -6.49 5.85
C ALA A 134 12.68 -5.69 6.95
N ARG A 135 13.32 -5.46 8.10
CA ARG A 135 12.81 -4.49 9.07
C ARG A 135 12.95 -3.07 8.48
N PRO A 136 11.97 -2.17 8.70
CA PRO A 136 12.09 -0.78 8.29
C PRO A 136 13.25 -0.12 9.05
N THR A 137 13.93 0.85 8.43
CA THR A 137 15.05 1.58 9.04
C THR A 137 14.63 2.54 10.16
N ARG A 138 13.33 2.79 10.30
CA ARG A 138 12.70 3.56 11.38
C ARG A 138 11.24 3.11 11.57
N PRO A 139 10.58 3.46 12.68
CA PRO A 139 9.13 3.29 12.81
C PRO A 139 8.37 3.98 11.67
N VAL A 140 7.37 3.28 11.11
CA VAL A 140 6.45 3.80 10.08
C VAL A 140 5.02 3.50 10.52
N PRO A 141 4.20 4.52 10.81
CA PRO A 141 2.79 4.34 11.11
C PRO A 141 2.07 3.50 10.04
N LEU A 142 1.24 2.57 10.49
CA LEU A 142 0.47 1.65 9.65
C LEU A 142 -1.00 1.71 10.05
N ILE A 143 -1.88 1.75 9.04
CA ILE A 143 -3.29 1.35 9.18
C ILE A 143 -3.53 0.13 8.30
N HIS A 144 -4.26 -0.86 8.82
CA HIS A 144 -4.65 -2.06 8.09
C HIS A 144 -6.17 -2.27 8.23
N ILE A 145 -6.83 -2.57 7.11
CA ILE A 145 -8.26 -2.89 7.06
C ILE A 145 -8.43 -4.23 6.34
N HIS A 146 -9.07 -5.20 6.99
CA HIS A 146 -9.32 -6.53 6.41
C HIS A 146 -10.74 -7.01 6.73
N GLY A 147 -11.34 -7.74 5.79
CA GLY A 147 -12.59 -8.44 6.04
C GLY A 147 -12.33 -9.84 6.59
N LEU A 148 -12.97 -10.21 7.70
CA LEU A 148 -12.86 -11.55 8.28
C LEU A 148 -13.41 -12.66 7.36
N ALA A 149 -14.32 -12.30 6.45
CA ALA A 149 -14.90 -13.20 5.45
C ALA A 149 -14.16 -13.17 4.09
N ASP A 150 -12.98 -12.54 3.99
CA ASP A 150 -12.21 -12.50 2.75
C ASP A 150 -11.77 -13.91 2.35
N GLN A 151 -12.23 -14.38 1.19
CA GLN A 151 -11.88 -15.70 0.66
C GLN A 151 -10.70 -15.67 -0.31
N ARG A 152 -10.24 -14.49 -0.75
CA ARG A 152 -9.11 -14.31 -1.68
C ARG A 152 -7.80 -14.16 -0.93
N VAL A 153 -7.80 -13.42 0.17
CA VAL A 153 -6.70 -13.29 1.12
C VAL A 153 -7.26 -13.60 2.50
N PRO A 154 -7.33 -14.88 2.91
CA PRO A 154 -7.95 -15.26 4.17
C PRO A 154 -7.27 -14.62 5.37
N PHE A 155 -8.07 -14.14 6.33
CA PHE A 155 -7.56 -13.47 7.53
C PHE A 155 -6.63 -14.39 8.35
N GLU A 156 -7.03 -15.65 8.52
CA GLU A 156 -6.26 -16.70 9.19
C GLU A 156 -5.11 -17.27 8.33
N GLY A 157 -4.91 -16.76 7.12
CA GLY A 157 -3.93 -17.28 6.17
C GLY A 157 -4.39 -18.54 5.43
N GLY A 158 -3.49 -19.11 4.65
CA GLY A 158 -3.73 -20.29 3.82
C GLY A 158 -4.10 -19.95 2.37
N GLN A 159 -4.73 -20.91 1.68
CA GLN A 159 -4.99 -20.80 0.23
C GLN A 159 -6.12 -19.82 -0.09
N GLY A 160 -5.82 -18.82 -0.92
CA GLY A 160 -6.80 -17.89 -1.46
C GLY A 160 -7.64 -18.51 -2.60
N ARG A 161 -8.97 -18.47 -2.47
CA ARG A 161 -9.91 -18.92 -3.51
C ARG A 161 -9.92 -17.97 -4.71
N SER A 162 -10.07 -18.55 -5.91
CA SER A 162 -10.24 -17.81 -7.18
C SER A 162 -9.13 -16.78 -7.47
N THR A 163 -7.94 -17.00 -6.93
CA THR A 163 -6.73 -16.25 -7.32
C THR A 163 -6.01 -17.02 -8.42
N ALA A 164 -5.48 -16.32 -9.43
CA ALA A 164 -4.90 -16.93 -10.63
C ALA A 164 -3.71 -17.87 -10.35
N GLU A 165 -3.12 -17.80 -9.15
CA GLU A 165 -1.92 -18.56 -8.76
C GLU A 165 -2.13 -19.46 -7.54
N ALA A 166 -3.37 -19.62 -7.03
CA ALA A 166 -3.65 -20.36 -5.78
C ALA A 166 -2.67 -19.98 -4.66
N ASN A 167 -2.45 -18.67 -4.49
CA ASN A 167 -1.44 -18.15 -3.57
C ASN A 167 -1.76 -18.58 -2.15
N GLU A 168 -0.73 -19.08 -1.47
CA GLU A 168 -0.76 -19.32 -0.03
C GLU A 168 -0.33 -18.03 0.67
N TRP A 169 -1.18 -17.54 1.56
CA TRP A 169 -0.97 -16.29 2.27
C TRP A 169 -0.60 -16.54 3.73
N PRO A 170 0.38 -15.80 4.27
CA PRO A 170 0.54 -15.73 5.72
C PRO A 170 -0.72 -15.16 6.39
N PRO A 171 -1.01 -15.55 7.65
CA PRO A 171 -2.08 -14.93 8.42
C PRO A 171 -1.91 -13.41 8.50
N VAL A 172 -3.00 -12.67 8.34
CA VAL A 172 -2.98 -11.20 8.40
C VAL A 172 -2.42 -10.71 9.73
N GLN A 173 -2.77 -11.40 10.83
CA GLN A 173 -2.28 -11.07 12.16
C GLN A 173 -0.76 -11.14 12.27
N ALA A 174 -0.09 -12.06 11.56
CA ALA A 174 1.37 -12.17 11.58
C ALA A 174 2.04 -10.91 11.02
N GLY A 175 1.46 -10.32 9.96
CA GLY A 175 1.92 -9.04 9.42
C GLY A 175 1.68 -7.87 10.39
N ILE A 176 0.52 -7.84 11.05
CA ILE A 176 0.22 -6.82 12.07
C ILE A 176 1.22 -6.91 13.23
N ASP A 177 1.51 -8.11 13.73
CA ASP A 177 2.45 -8.33 14.83
C ASP A 177 3.88 -7.94 14.45
N PHE A 178 4.31 -8.24 13.22
CA PHE A 178 5.58 -7.75 12.69
C PHE A 178 5.66 -6.22 12.78
N TRP A 179 4.64 -5.51 12.31
CA TRP A 179 4.65 -4.05 12.28
C TRP A 179 4.50 -3.41 13.67
N ARG A 180 3.76 -4.04 14.58
CA ARG A 180 3.73 -3.64 15.99
C ARG A 180 5.13 -3.71 16.60
N ALA A 181 5.84 -4.81 16.40
CA ALA A 181 7.21 -4.97 16.87
C ALA A 181 8.18 -3.99 16.18
N ALA A 182 8.04 -3.78 14.87
CA ALA A 182 8.88 -2.84 14.12
C ALA A 182 8.68 -1.36 14.54
N ASN A 183 7.48 -1.03 15.01
CA ASN A 183 7.13 0.32 15.46
C ASN A 183 7.30 0.53 16.97
N GLY A 184 7.74 -0.47 17.73
CA GLY A 184 7.87 -0.37 19.19
C GLY A 184 6.53 -0.20 19.90
N CYS A 185 5.45 -0.76 19.35
CA CYS A 185 4.12 -0.71 19.96
C CYS A 185 4.01 -1.76 21.08
N GLU A 186 4.41 -1.39 22.30
CA GLU A 186 4.44 -2.27 23.48
C GLU A 186 3.08 -2.39 24.19
N ALA A 187 2.20 -1.39 24.04
CA ALA A 187 0.88 -1.41 24.66
C ALA A 187 0.01 -2.55 24.11
N PRO A 188 -0.84 -3.17 24.96
CA PRO A 188 -1.82 -4.14 24.50
C PRO A 188 -2.81 -3.48 23.52
N PRO A 189 -3.31 -4.22 22.51
CA PRO A 189 -4.25 -3.65 21.56
C PRO A 189 -5.56 -3.33 22.27
N ILE A 190 -6.11 -2.15 22.00
CA ILE A 190 -7.49 -1.82 22.40
C ILE A 190 -8.41 -2.49 21.38
N ARG A 191 -9.30 -3.34 21.86
CA ARG A 191 -10.33 -3.98 21.04
C ARG A 191 -11.64 -3.23 21.22
N ASP A 192 -12.21 -2.77 20.12
CA ASP A 192 -13.52 -2.13 20.07
C ASP A 192 -14.41 -2.88 19.06
N ASP A 193 -15.32 -3.71 19.57
CA ASP A 193 -16.26 -4.49 18.77
C ASP A 193 -17.56 -3.71 18.43
N SER A 194 -17.66 -2.43 18.83
CA SER A 194 -18.83 -1.58 18.56
C SER A 194 -18.87 -1.05 17.13
N ILE A 195 -17.72 -1.01 16.45
CA ILE A 195 -17.59 -0.58 15.06
C ILE A 195 -17.90 -1.77 14.14
N ARG A 196 -19.18 -1.95 13.81
CA ARG A 196 -19.63 -2.92 12.80
C ARG A 196 -20.05 -2.19 11.53
N ALA A 197 -19.60 -2.69 10.38
CA ALA A 197 -20.07 -2.28 9.06
C ALA A 197 -21.38 -2.99 8.72
#